data_AF-A0A850LSG7-F1
#
_entry.id   AF-A0A850LSG7-F1
#
_cell.length_a   1.000
_cell.length_b   1.000
_cell.length_c   1.000
_cell.angle_alpha   90.00
_cell.angle_beta   90.00
_cell.angle_gamma   90.00
#
_symmetry.space_group_name_H-M   'P 1'
#
loop_
_entity.id
_entity.type
_entity.pdbx_description
1 polymer ?
#
loop_
_entity_poly.entity_id
_entity_poly.type
_entity_poly.pdbx_seq_one_letter_code
_entity_poly.pdbx_strand_id
1 'polypeptide(L)'
;MKPPICAVCNKKFKPQEGGLIYFSMRPIDYEWDKRREKSGKKGHPKHAAWFCGEHYEKAKELGNLTIDKAMPQIRSYYQTK
;
A
#
# COMPACT_ATOMS: atom_id res chain seq x y z
N MET A 1 -9.24 -17.10 1.98
CA MET A 1 -8.42 -15.89 2.19
C MET A 1 -9.34 -14.72 2.52
N LYS A 2 -9.02 -13.87 3.51
CA LYS A 2 -9.76 -12.61 3.69
C LYS A 2 -9.55 -11.74 2.42
N PRO A 3 -10.60 -11.18 1.81
CA PRO A 3 -10.42 -10.32 0.65
C PRO A 3 -9.60 -9.07 1.02
N PRO A 4 -8.69 -8.63 0.14
CA PRO A 4 -7.94 -7.40 0.35
C PRO A 4 -8.90 -6.20 0.41
N ILE A 5 -8.54 -5.21 1.23
CA ILE A 5 -9.29 -3.97 1.42
C ILE A 5 -8.48 -2.84 0.81
N CYS A 6 -9.09 -2.04 -0.06
CA CYS A 6 -8.40 -0.91 -0.67
C CYS A 6 -8.08 0.18 0.37
N ALA A 7 -6.83 0.65 0.43
CA ALA A 7 -6.38 1.68 1.37
C ALA A 7 -6.94 3.09 1.08
N VAL A 8 -7.58 3.29 -0.07
CA VAL A 8 -8.18 4.57 -0.49
C VAL A 8 -9.68 4.58 -0.19
N CYS A 9 -10.44 3.66 -0.78
CA CYS A 9 -11.90 3.64 -0.68
C CYS A 9 -12.45 2.67 0.38
N ASN A 10 -11.59 1.93 1.09
CA ASN A 10 -11.97 0.92 2.09
C ASN A 10 -12.93 -0.17 1.59
N LYS A 11 -13.10 -0.32 0.26
CA LYS A 11 -13.89 -1.40 -0.34
C LYS A 11 -13.08 -2.69 -0.37
N LYS A 12 -13.75 -3.81 -0.08
CA LYS A 12 -13.22 -5.15 -0.32
C LYS A 12 -13.24 -5.40 -1.83
N PHE A 13 -12.18 -6.00 -2.36
CA PHE A 13 -12.08 -6.34 -3.78
C PHE A 13 -11.43 -7.72 -3.95
N LYS A 14 -11.55 -8.31 -5.15
CA LYS A 14 -10.88 -9.57 -5.45
C LYS A 14 -9.41 -9.29 -5.75
N PRO A 15 -8.45 -10.13 -5.31
CA PRO A 15 -7.04 -9.95 -5.63
C PRO A 15 -6.71 -9.84 -7.14
N GLN A 16 -7.60 -10.32 -8.02
CA GLN A 16 -7.46 -10.22 -9.48
C GLN A 16 -7.82 -8.84 -10.03
N GLU A 17 -8.65 -8.08 -9.31
CA GLU A 17 -9.14 -6.77 -9.75
C GLU A 17 -8.14 -5.67 -9.42
N GLY A 18 -7.21 -5.89 -8.49
CA GLY A 18 -6.25 -4.89 -8.05
C GLY A 18 -4.94 -5.52 -7.63
N GLY A 19 -4.25 -4.91 -6.67
CA GLY A 19 -2.94 -5.42 -6.28
C GLY A 19 -2.38 -4.82 -5.01
N LEU A 20 -1.32 -5.46 -4.53
CA LEU A 20 -0.48 -4.97 -3.46
C LEU A 20 0.63 -4.12 -4.07
N ILE A 21 0.72 -2.86 -3.67
CA ILE A 21 1.82 -1.96 -4.06
C ILE A 21 2.78 -1.83 -2.89
N TYR A 22 4.07 -1.92 -3.21
CA TYR A 22 5.17 -1.60 -2.31
C TYR A 22 5.66 -0.19 -2.63
N PHE A 23 5.58 0.68 -1.64
CA PHE A 23 6.11 2.03 -1.67
C PHE A 23 7.58 2.04 -1.28
N SER A 24 8.27 3.13 -1.62
CA SER A 24 9.64 3.34 -1.18
C SER A 24 9.75 3.33 0.34
N MET A 25 10.74 2.58 0.83
CA MET A 25 10.99 2.43 2.26
C MET A 25 11.48 3.75 2.87
N ARG A 26 10.93 4.08 4.03
CA ARG A 26 11.50 5.11 4.91
C ARG A 26 12.58 4.48 5.80
N PRO A 27 13.48 5.28 6.39
CA PRO A 27 14.43 4.79 7.39
C PRO A 27 13.77 3.97 8.53
N ILE A 28 12.57 4.38 8.96
CA ILE A 28 11.78 3.67 9.99
C ILE A 28 11.26 2.30 9.51
N ASP A 29 11.05 2.12 8.20
CA ASP A 29 10.57 0.86 7.62
C ASP A 29 11.70 -0.17 7.60
N TYR A 30 12.95 0.25 7.37
CA TYR A 30 14.14 -0.60 7.49
C TYR A 30 14.30 -1.17 8.91
N GLU A 31 14.11 -0.36 9.94
CA GLU A 31 14.16 -0.86 11.31
C GLU A 31 13.06 -1.85 11.63
N TRP A 32 11.88 -1.66 11.04
CA TRP A 32 10.76 -2.56 11.21
C TRP A 32 11.04 -3.90 10.53
N ASP A 33 11.50 -3.89 9.26
CA ASP A 33 11.87 -5.11 8.53
C ASP A 33 13.04 -5.84 9.19
N LYS A 34 14.06 -5.12 9.68
CA LYS A 34 15.18 -5.73 10.42
C LYS A 34 14.72 -6.39 11.72
N ARG A 35 13.79 -5.75 12.46
CA ARG A 35 13.18 -6.34 13.67
C ARG A 35 12.33 -7.58 13.34
N ARG A 36 11.71 -7.59 12.17
CA ARG A 36 10.86 -8.69 11.69
C ARG A 36 11.66 -9.91 11.28
N GLU A 37 12.69 -9.70 10.47
CA GLU A 37 13.63 -10.74 10.08
C GLU A 37 14.24 -11.43 11.31
N LYS A 38 14.63 -10.63 12.31
CA LYS A 38 15.20 -11.14 13.57
C LYS A 38 14.20 -11.87 14.48
N SER A 39 12.91 -11.55 14.40
CA SER A 39 11.87 -12.13 15.28
C SER A 39 11.05 -13.24 14.63
N GLY A 40 11.23 -13.50 13.32
CA GLY A 40 10.43 -14.47 12.56
C GLY A 40 8.95 -14.12 12.44
N LYS A 41 8.51 -12.93 12.90
CA LYS A 41 7.11 -12.53 12.92
C LYS A 41 6.63 -12.10 11.53
N LYS A 42 5.66 -12.84 10.99
CA LYS A 42 4.94 -12.51 9.73
C LYS A 42 3.81 -11.50 9.99
N GLY A 43 3.43 -10.72 8.98
CA GLY A 43 2.51 -9.56 9.12
C GLY A 43 2.71 -8.53 8.00
N HIS A 44 1.87 -7.51 7.92
CA HIS A 44 1.85 -6.62 6.76
C HIS A 44 2.99 -5.58 6.80
N PRO A 45 3.82 -5.45 5.74
CA PRO A 45 4.85 -4.41 5.68
C PRO A 45 4.24 -3.01 5.77
N LYS A 46 4.88 -2.12 6.52
CA LYS A 46 4.41 -0.73 6.70
C LYS A 46 4.46 0.09 5.41
N HIS A 47 5.33 -0.29 4.49
CA HIS A 47 5.50 0.33 3.18
C HIS A 47 4.66 -0.35 2.10
N ALA A 48 3.74 -1.26 2.44
CA ALA A 48 2.89 -1.93 1.45
C ALA A 48 1.41 -1.66 1.74
N ALA A 49 0.60 -1.52 0.69
CA ALA A 49 -0.84 -1.35 0.82
C ALA A 49 -1.61 -1.94 -0.37
N TRP A 50 -2.83 -2.41 -0.11
CA TRP A 50 -3.72 -2.98 -1.12
C TRP A 50 -4.55 -1.88 -1.80
N PHE A 51 -4.70 -1.99 -3.12
CA PHE A 51 -5.51 -1.09 -3.93
C PHE A 51 -6.41 -1.89 -4.86
N CYS A 52 -7.69 -1.53 -4.94
CA CYS A 52 -8.60 -2.09 -5.94
C CYS A 52 -8.24 -1.56 -7.34
N GLY A 53 -8.77 -2.17 -8.40
CA GLY A 53 -8.43 -1.82 -9.78
C GLY A 53 -8.55 -0.34 -10.12
N GLU A 54 -9.61 0.30 -9.61
CA GLU A 54 -9.83 1.75 -9.81
C GLU A 54 -8.68 2.60 -9.29
N HIS A 55 -8.08 2.22 -8.15
CA HIS A 55 -7.04 2.99 -7.45
C HIS A 55 -5.62 2.45 -7.68
N TYR A 56 -5.51 1.28 -8.31
CA TYR A 56 -4.25 0.56 -8.47
C TYR A 56 -3.27 1.27 -9.40
N GLU A 57 -3.75 1.77 -10.54
CA GLU A 57 -2.89 2.44 -11.53
C GLU A 57 -2.19 3.66 -10.92
N LYS A 58 -2.94 4.53 -10.24
CA LYS A 58 -2.36 5.71 -9.63
C LYS A 58 -1.42 5.38 -8.48
N ALA A 59 -1.76 4.37 -7.68
CA ALA A 59 -0.89 3.89 -6.61
C ALA A 59 0.43 3.33 -7.16
N LYS A 60 0.38 2.63 -8.31
CA LYS A 60 1.56 2.09 -8.99
C LYS A 60 2.49 3.19 -9.49
N GLU A 61 1.95 4.26 -10.09
CA GLU A 61 2.75 5.44 -10.50
C GLU A 61 3.48 6.08 -9.32
N LEU A 62 2.83 6.15 -8.16
CA LEU A 62 3.35 6.76 -6.95
C LEU A 62 4.12 5.78 -6.05
N GLY A 63 4.36 4.54 -6.51
CA GLY A 63 5.11 3.52 -5.76
C GLY A 63 6.57 3.92 -5.48
N ASN A 64 7.13 4.82 -6.31
CA ASN A 64 8.46 5.39 -6.11
C ASN A 64 8.52 6.41 -4.95
N LEU A 65 7.38 6.82 -4.40
CA LEU A 65 7.30 7.67 -3.21
C LEU A 65 7.11 6.82 -1.96
N THR A 66 7.36 7.43 -0.80
CA THR A 66 6.99 6.83 0.49
C THR A 66 5.48 6.82 0.66
N ILE A 67 4.94 5.86 1.42
CA ILE A 67 3.50 5.70 1.62
C ILE A 67 2.83 6.99 2.15
N ASP A 68 3.52 7.74 3.01
CA ASP A 68 3.02 9.01 3.57
C ASP A 68 2.88 10.12 2.52
N LYS A 69 3.73 10.11 1.48
CA LYS A 69 3.68 11.07 0.39
C LYS A 69 2.71 10.62 -0.71
N ALA A 70 2.68 9.33 -1.00
CA ALA A 70 1.80 8.77 -2.02
C ALA A 70 0.33 8.83 -1.62
N MET A 71 -0.02 8.48 -0.37
CA MET A 71 -1.42 8.32 0.04
C MET A 71 -2.26 9.61 -0.08
N PRO A 72 -1.77 10.79 0.35
CA PRO A 72 -2.50 12.05 0.14
C PRO A 72 -2.69 12.36 -1.34
N GLN A 73 -1.67 12.13 -2.18
CA GLN A 73 -1.75 12.41 -3.62
C GLN A 73 -2.75 11.49 -4.33
N ILE A 74 -2.76 10.20 -3.98
CA ILE A 74 -3.75 9.24 -4.49
C ILE A 74 -5.15 9.71 -4.09
N ARG A 75 -5.37 10.00 -2.80
CA ARG A 75 -6.69 10.44 -2.29
C ARG A 75 -7.17 11.71 -2.97
N SER A 76 -6.31 12.72 -3.10
CA SER A 76 -6.66 13.99 -3.76
C SER A 76 -7.02 13.76 -5.23
N TYR A 77 -6.27 12.92 -5.95
CA TYR A 77 -6.53 12.63 -7.36
C TYR A 77 -7.94 12.07 -7.62
N TYR A 78 -8.44 11.20 -6.74
CA TYR A 78 -9.78 10.61 -6.85
C TYR A 78 -10.88 11.41 -6.12
N GLN A 79 -10.55 12.43 -5.32
CA GLN A 79 -11.54 13.35 -4.74
C GLN A 79 -11.92 14.47 -5.70
N THR A 80 -11.01 14.87 -6.59
CA THR A 80 -11.26 15.91 -7.60
C THR A 80 -11.85 15.39 -8.91
N LYS A 81 -12.12 14.09 -9.00
CA LYS A 81 -12.59 13.41 -10.22
C LYS A 81 -13.99 12.86 -9.99
#